data_AF-A0A7E4VTL1-F1
#
_entry.id   AF-A0A7E4VTL1-F1
#
_cell.length_a   1.000
_cell.length_b   1.000
_cell.length_c   1.000
_cell.angle_alpha   90.00
_cell.angle_beta   90.00
_cell.angle_gamma   90.00
#
_symmetry.space_group_name_H-M   'P 1'
#
loop_
_entity.id
_entity.type
_entity.pdbx_description
1 polymer ?
#
loop_
_entity_poly.entity_id
_entity_poly.type
_entity_poly.pdbx_seq_one_letter_code
_entity_poly.pdbx_strand_id
1 'polypeptide(L)'
;MDYRYRVAKSRALELINMFPDAEGELPTRPPPRPKPINKPIVPKKKDINAPPETTREYLNRTVTEAVQMAVNELTKLRPAEPLKFLAEYLLKLNSEALAKSQFVDDIDLD
;
A
#
# COMPACT_ATOMS: atom_id res chain seq x y z
N MET A 1 41.49 5.78 -19.94
CA MET A 1 41.28 6.39 -18.61
C MET A 1 40.28 7.51 -18.74
N ASP A 2 39.04 7.27 -18.28
CA ASP A 2 37.90 8.15 -18.52
C ASP A 2 37.95 9.49 -17.75
N TYR A 3 37.45 10.56 -18.36
CA TYR A 3 37.37 11.88 -17.73
C TYR A 3 36.50 11.88 -16.46
N ARG A 4 35.41 11.12 -16.46
CA ARG A 4 34.53 10.93 -15.29
C ARG A 4 35.27 10.34 -14.09
N TYR A 5 36.20 9.42 -14.36
CA TYR A 5 37.03 8.81 -13.32
C TYR A 5 37.97 9.83 -12.67
N ARG A 6 38.55 10.73 -13.47
CA ARG A 6 39.43 11.80 -12.96
C ARG A 6 38.66 12.78 -12.06
N VAL A 7 37.48 13.23 -12.49
CA VAL A 7 36.65 14.15 -11.71
C VAL A 7 36.18 13.53 -10.39
N ALA A 8 35.75 12.26 -10.43
CA ALA A 8 35.33 11.53 -9.23
C ALA A 8 36.50 11.34 -8.24
N LYS A 9 37.70 11.02 -8.75
CA LYS A 9 38.90 10.83 -7.93
C LYS A 9 39.34 12.13 -7.25
N SER A 10 39.31 13.25 -7.96
CA SER A 10 39.64 14.55 -7.37
C SER A 10 38.64 14.95 -6.27
N ARG A 11 37.34 14.76 -6.51
CA ARG A 11 36.29 15.07 -5.52
C ARG A 11 36.36 14.18 -4.28
N ALA A 12 36.74 12.92 -4.42
CA ALA A 12 36.95 12.01 -3.29
C ALA A 12 38.16 12.43 -2.43
N LEU A 13 39.24 12.91 -3.06
CA LEU A 13 40.42 13.39 -2.36
C LEU A 13 40.17 14.71 -1.60
N GLU A 14 39.34 15.61 -2.16
CA GLU A 14 38.90 16.81 -1.43
C GLU A 14 38.10 16.47 -0.16
N LEU A 15 37.21 15.48 -0.23
CA LEU A 15 36.42 15.05 0.93
C LEU A 15 37.30 14.44 2.03
N ILE A 16 38.33 13.68 1.66
CA ILE A 16 39.28 13.10 2.63
C ILE A 16 40.07 14.20 3.35
N ASN A 17 40.48 15.25 2.65
CA ASN A 17 41.23 16.37 3.25
C ASN A 17 40.35 17.30 4.11
N MET A 18 39.02 17.29 3.95
CA MET A 18 38.09 18.11 4.74
C MET A 18 37.72 17.50 6.10
N PHE A 19 38.01 16.21 6.33
CA PHE A 19 37.71 15.52 7.59
C PHE A 19 38.93 14.76 8.13
N PRO A 20 39.98 15.46 8.60
CA PRO A 20 41.17 14.80 9.13
C PRO A 20 40.94 14.09 10.48
N ASP A 21 39.84 14.38 11.18
CA ASP A 21 39.62 13.95 12.57
C ASP A 21 38.38 13.04 12.77
N ALA A 22 37.92 12.34 11.74
CA ALA A 22 36.81 11.37 11.86
C ALA A 22 37.28 10.00 12.41
N GLU A 23 38.03 10.01 13.52
CA GLU A 23 38.39 8.80 14.30
C GLU A 23 37.39 8.54 15.46
N GLY A 24 36.14 8.97 15.29
CA GLY A 24 35.02 8.61 16.15
C GLY A 24 34.21 7.49 15.51
N GLU A 25 34.19 6.31 16.14
CA GLU A 25 33.52 5.07 15.74
C GLU A 25 32.36 5.21 14.75
N LEU A 26 32.55 4.72 13.53
CA LEU A 26 31.46 4.42 12.60
C LEU A 26 30.49 3.44 13.27
N PRO A 27 29.17 3.68 13.30
CA PRO A 27 28.21 2.63 13.63
C PRO A 27 28.33 1.51 12.60
N THR A 28 29.06 0.45 12.96
CA THR A 28 29.31 -0.73 12.14
C THR A 28 28.09 -1.64 12.14
N ARG A 29 27.02 -1.20 11.49
CA ARG A 29 26.01 -2.00 10.76
C ARG A 29 24.75 -1.14 10.61
N PRO A 30 24.19 -1.01 9.40
CA PRO A 30 22.80 -0.59 9.30
C PRO A 30 21.95 -1.60 10.08
N PRO A 31 20.96 -1.16 10.87
CA PRO A 31 20.05 -2.08 11.55
C PRO A 31 19.44 -3.03 10.50
N PRO A 32 19.28 -4.32 10.82
CA PRO A 32 18.66 -5.26 9.89
C PRO A 32 17.27 -4.71 9.51
N ARG A 33 17.07 -4.49 8.21
CA ARG A 33 15.78 -4.06 7.67
C ARG A 33 14.73 -5.05 8.19
N PRO A 34 13.64 -4.60 8.85
CA PRO A 34 12.59 -5.51 9.27
C PRO A 34 12.11 -6.27 8.03
N LYS A 35 12.22 -7.60 8.07
CA LYS A 35 11.67 -8.45 7.01
C LYS A 35 10.17 -8.13 6.91
N PRO A 36 9.60 -8.00 5.70
CA PRO A 36 8.15 -7.89 5.58
C PRO A 36 7.55 -9.10 6.28
N ILE A 37 6.73 -8.85 7.31
CA ILE A 37 5.95 -9.88 7.99
C ILE A 37 4.89 -10.33 6.98
N ASN A 38 5.30 -11.23 6.10
CA ASN A 38 4.41 -11.90 5.17
C ASN A 38 3.77 -13.06 5.95
N LYS A 39 2.94 -12.74 6.94
CA LYS A 39 2.05 -13.74 7.53
C LYS A 39 1.03 -14.07 6.45
N PRO A 40 0.99 -15.31 5.92
CA PRO A 40 -0.10 -15.71 5.04
C PRO A 40 -1.36 -15.62 5.87
N ILE A 41 -2.27 -14.71 5.51
CA ILE A 41 -3.65 -14.76 5.97
C ILE A 41 -4.19 -16.04 5.35
N VAL A 42 -4.24 -17.11 6.12
CA VAL A 42 -4.71 -18.42 5.64
C VAL A 42 -6.16 -18.23 5.18
N PRO A 43 -6.46 -18.35 3.89
CA PRO A 43 -7.83 -18.25 3.41
C PRO A 43 -8.61 -19.43 3.97
N LYS A 44 -9.80 -19.16 4.54
CA LYS A 44 -10.76 -20.22 4.88
C LYS A 44 -11.00 -21.05 3.61
N LYS A 45 -10.79 -22.36 3.71
CA LYS A 45 -10.78 -23.35 2.62
C LYS A 45 -11.91 -23.07 1.61
N LYS A 46 -11.53 -22.55 0.44
CA LYS A 46 -12.34 -22.60 -0.80
C LYS A 46 -11.85 -23.78 -1.63
N ASP A 47 -12.75 -24.31 -2.45
CA ASP A 47 -12.57 -25.52 -3.24
C ASP A 47 -11.17 -25.70 -3.82
N ILE A 48 -10.61 -26.89 -3.56
CA ILE A 48 -9.21 -27.29 -3.79
C ILE A 48 -8.84 -27.31 -5.30
N ASN A 49 -9.81 -27.06 -6.18
CA ASN A 49 -9.67 -27.16 -7.64
C ASN A 49 -9.82 -25.82 -8.39
N ALA A 50 -10.07 -24.71 -7.69
CA ALA A 50 -10.06 -23.40 -8.34
C ALA A 50 -8.62 -22.84 -8.37
N PRO A 51 -8.14 -22.30 -9.50
CA PRO A 51 -6.89 -21.56 -9.50
C PRO A 51 -6.97 -20.44 -8.44
N PRO A 52 -5.88 -20.18 -7.69
CA PRO A 52 -5.89 -19.11 -6.70
C PRO A 52 -6.26 -17.81 -7.40
N GLU A 53 -7.32 -17.17 -6.91
CA GLU A 53 -7.78 -15.87 -7.39
C GLU A 53 -6.58 -14.91 -7.40
N THR A 54 -6.37 -14.24 -8.54
CA THR A 54 -5.30 -13.25 -8.62
C THR A 54 -5.63 -12.08 -7.69
N THR A 55 -4.61 -11.42 -7.14
CA THR A 55 -4.82 -10.25 -6.27
C THR A 55 -5.73 -9.19 -6.94
N ARG A 56 -5.61 -9.05 -8.26
CA ARG A 56 -6.42 -8.12 -9.04
C ARG A 56 -7.91 -8.52 -9.05
N GLU A 57 -8.21 -9.79 -9.28
CA GLU A 57 -9.59 -10.31 -9.27
C GLU A 57 -10.24 -10.13 -7.91
N TYR A 58 -9.51 -10.47 -6.84
CA TYR A 58 -9.99 -10.28 -5.48
C TYR A 58 -10.36 -8.81 -5.23
N LEU A 59 -9.46 -7.88 -5.56
CA LEU A 59 -9.70 -6.45 -5.37
C LEU A 59 -10.89 -5.94 -6.20
N ASN A 60 -10.99 -6.39 -7.46
CA ASN A 60 -12.11 -6.07 -8.35
C ASN A 60 -13.45 -6.50 -7.77
N ARG A 61 -13.51 -7.69 -7.17
CA ARG A 61 -14.72 -8.21 -6.55
C ARG A 61 -15.07 -7.51 -5.24
N THR A 62 -14.09 -7.11 -4.43
CA THR A 62 -14.36 -6.66 -3.06
C THR A 62 -14.47 -5.14 -2.92
N VAL A 63 -13.58 -4.37 -3.53
CA VAL A 63 -13.39 -2.95 -3.15
C VAL A 63 -13.35 -1.99 -4.33
N THR A 64 -13.01 -2.45 -5.53
CA THR A 64 -12.76 -1.56 -6.68
C THR A 64 -13.96 -0.66 -7.01
N GLU A 65 -15.18 -1.19 -7.01
CA GLU A 65 -16.39 -0.41 -7.32
C GLU A 65 -16.66 0.68 -6.27
N ALA A 66 -16.63 0.30 -4.99
CA ALA A 66 -16.86 1.23 -3.89
C ALA A 66 -15.80 2.35 -3.83
N VAL A 67 -14.53 1.98 -4.05
CA VAL A 67 -13.42 2.95 -4.13
C VAL A 67 -13.59 3.89 -5.31
N GLN A 68 -14.00 3.38 -6.48
CA GLN A 68 -14.24 4.21 -7.66
C GLN A 68 -15.34 5.25 -7.41
N MET A 69 -16.45 4.86 -6.78
CA MET A 69 -17.52 5.79 -6.39
C MET A 69 -17.02 6.86 -5.40
N ALA A 70 -16.30 6.45 -4.37
CA ALA A 70 -15.75 7.36 -3.35
C ALA A 70 -14.78 8.38 -3.95
N VAL A 71 -13.90 7.95 -4.87
CA VAL A 71 -12.96 8.83 -5.57
C VAL A 71 -13.70 9.82 -6.47
N ASN A 72 -14.74 9.36 -7.19
CA ASN A 72 -15.56 10.26 -7.99
C ASN A 72 -16.21 11.35 -7.15
N GLU A 73 -16.75 11.04 -5.97
CA GLU A 73 -17.30 12.06 -5.07
C GLU A 73 -16.24 12.96 -4.44
N LEU A 74 -15.09 12.40 -4.07
CA LEU A 74 -13.96 13.16 -3.52
C LEU A 74 -13.47 14.21 -4.53
N THR A 75 -13.38 13.87 -5.81
CA THR A 75 -12.94 14.80 -6.85
C THR A 75 -13.94 15.94 -7.11
N LYS A 76 -15.24 15.70 -6.90
CA LYS A 76 -16.29 16.72 -7.01
C LYS A 76 -16.27 17.68 -5.81
N LEU A 77 -16.25 17.14 -4.60
CA LEU A 77 -16.41 17.93 -3.38
C LEU A 77 -15.11 18.60 -2.91
N ARG A 78 -13.96 18.02 -3.23
CA ARG A 78 -12.62 18.46 -2.82
C ARG A 78 -12.57 18.93 -1.34
N PRO A 79 -12.93 18.04 -0.40
CA PRO A 79 -12.94 18.37 1.02
C PRO A 79 -11.52 18.71 1.52
N ALA A 80 -11.44 19.51 2.58
CA ALA A 80 -10.17 19.87 3.22
C ALA A 80 -9.39 18.66 3.76
N GLU A 81 -10.10 17.62 4.20
CA GLU A 81 -9.55 16.36 4.71
C GLU A 81 -9.93 15.17 3.80
N PRO A 82 -9.25 14.98 2.65
CA PRO A 82 -9.64 14.00 1.63
C PRO A 82 -9.60 12.54 2.12
N LEU A 83 -8.62 12.18 2.95
CA LEU A 83 -8.50 10.82 3.48
C LEU A 83 -9.62 10.48 4.47
N LYS A 84 -9.98 11.42 5.34
CA LYS A 84 -11.05 11.25 6.31
C LYS A 84 -12.40 11.10 5.61
N PHE A 85 -12.67 11.99 4.64
CA PHE A 85 -13.86 11.90 3.80
C PHE A 85 -13.97 10.54 3.12
N LEU A 86 -12.88 10.04 2.51
CA LEU A 86 -12.88 8.77 1.80
C LEU A 86 -13.18 7.59 2.74
N ALA A 87 -12.59 7.57 3.93
CA ALA A 87 -12.84 6.53 4.93
C ALA A 87 -14.30 6.53 5.40
N GLU A 88 -14.83 7.70 5.74
CA GLU A 88 -16.23 7.86 6.15
C GLU A 88 -17.20 7.46 5.04
N TYR A 89 -16.90 7.84 3.79
CA TYR A 89 -17.72 7.52 2.63
C TYR A 89 -17.77 6.01 2.35
N LEU A 90 -16.61 5.32 2.43
CA LEU A 90 -16.54 3.87 2.25
C LEU A 90 -17.26 3.10 3.36
N LEU A 91 -17.17 3.55 4.61
CA LEU A 91 -17.91 2.97 5.73
C LEU A 91 -19.43 3.10 5.53
N LYS A 92 -19.88 4.27 5.07
CA LYS A 92 -21.30 4.52 4.78
C LYS A 92 -21.81 3.61 3.67
N LEU A 93 -21.10 3.53 2.53
CA LEU A 93 -21.47 2.65 1.42
C LEU A 93 -21.59 1.18 1.85
N ASN A 94 -20.64 0.70 2.67
CA ASN A 94 -20.68 -0.68 3.15
C ASN A 94 -21.89 -0.93 4.07
N SER A 95 -22.23 0.02 4.93
CA SER A 95 -23.43 -0.09 5.78
C SER A 95 -24.73 -0.14 4.97
N GLU A 96 -24.82 0.65 3.90
CA GLU A 96 -25.97 0.65 2.99
C GLU A 96 -26.05 -0.63 2.16
N ALA A 97 -24.91 -1.17 1.73
CA ALA A 97 -24.84 -2.44 1.01
C ALA A 97 -25.29 -3.61 1.91
N LEU A 98 -24.86 -3.63 3.17
CA LEU A 98 -25.26 -4.63 4.15
C LEU A 98 -26.77 -4.55 4.47
N ALA A 99 -27.31 -3.34 4.61
CA ALA A 99 -28.74 -3.15 4.84
C ALA A 99 -29.59 -3.63 3.65
N LYS A 100 -29.08 -3.51 2.42
CA LYS A 100 -29.77 -3.99 1.21
C LYS A 100 -29.71 -5.50 1.07
N SER A 101 -28.60 -6.16 1.44
CA SER A 101 -28.49 -7.63 1.37
C SER A 101 -29.40 -8.33 2.38
N GLN A 102 -29.60 -7.74 3.56
CA GLN A 102 -30.40 -8.32 4.64
C GLN A 102 -31.92 -8.38 4.34
N PHE A 103 -32.35 -7.74 3.25
CA PHE A 103 -33.76 -7.71 2.82
C PHE A 103 -34.07 -8.69 1.68
N VAL A 104 -33.06 -9.34 1.10
CA VAL A 104 -33.22 -10.24 -0.06
C VAL A 104 -33.34 -11.71 0.38
N ASP A 105 -32.92 -12.05 1.60
CA ASP A 105 -32.99 -13.42 2.14
C ASP A 105 -34.41 -13.84 2.60
N ASP A 106 -35.40 -12.93 2.60
CA ASP A 106 -36.80 -13.20 2.99
C ASP A 106 -37.74 -13.45 1.79
N ILE A 107 -37.22 -13.55 0.56
CA ILE A 107 -38.02 -13.86 -0.65
C ILE A 107 -37.65 -15.24 -1.19
N ASP A 108 -37.86 -16.27 -0.36
CA ASP A 108 -38.21 -17.60 -0.86
C ASP A 108 -39.75 -17.66 -0.92
N LEU A 109 -40.31 -17.46 -2.12
CA LEU A 109 -41.69 -17.79 -2.43
C LEU A 109 -41.73 -18.78 -3.61
N ASP A 110 -42.13 -20.01 -3.26
CA ASP A 110 -42.47 -21.20 -4.05
C ASP A 110 -41.39 -21.97 -4.82
#